data_AF-A0A957ZLK1-F1
#
_entry.id   AF-A0A957ZLK1-F1
#
_cell.length_a   1.000
_cell.length_b   1.000
_cell.length_c   1.000
_cell.angle_alpha   90.00
_cell.angle_beta   90.00
_cell.angle_gamma   90.00
#
_symmetry.space_group_name_H-M   'P 1'
#
loop_
_entity.id
_entity.type
_entity.pdbx_description
1 polymer ?
#
loop_
_entity_poly.entity_id
_entity_poly.type
_entity_poly.pdbx_seq_one_letter_code
_entity_poly.pdbx_strand_id
1 'polypeptide(L)'
;MSFPTFVIIVLIILLVLVLAGGALFLYIYWWRMQRPAPKLDGKMSMPGLDRPVEVVRDKHGVPHIFAETEADLYRALGFVHAQDRFWQMEQARRTAQGRLAEIFGAAALDADRFCRIVGLWRAAEADDGALDDETRAMLEWYTAGVNAYMAAHPGRLSAEHNLLRVPAEPWRVIDTLGAAKVLSWSQSGNWQAEL
;
A
#
# COMPACT_ATOMS: atom_id res chain seq x y z
N MET A 1 -32.73 -14.33 48.93
CA MET A 1 -33.00 -13.88 47.55
C MET A 1 -34.12 -14.73 47.00
N SER A 2 -35.16 -14.14 46.42
CA SER A 2 -36.13 -14.93 45.68
C SER A 2 -35.47 -15.48 44.42
N PHE A 3 -35.83 -16.71 44.02
CA PHE A 3 -35.38 -17.35 42.79
C PHE A 3 -35.35 -16.40 41.55
N PRO A 4 -36.38 -15.55 41.30
CA PRO A 4 -36.34 -14.60 40.19
C PRO A 4 -35.26 -13.50 40.33
N THR A 5 -34.97 -13.01 41.55
CA THR A 5 -33.91 -11.99 41.74
C THR A 5 -32.52 -12.53 41.41
N PHE A 6 -32.25 -13.80 41.75
CA PHE A 6 -30.98 -14.44 41.41
C PHE A 6 -30.80 -14.59 39.89
N VAL A 7 -31.84 -15.02 39.17
CA VAL A 7 -31.80 -15.16 37.70
C VAL A 7 -31.58 -13.80 37.02
N ILE A 8 -32.23 -12.74 37.49
CA ILE A 8 -32.06 -11.38 36.94
C ILE A 8 -30.61 -10.91 37.13
N ILE A 9 -30.00 -11.11 38.29
CA ILE A 9 -28.61 -10.72 38.55
C ILE A 9 -27.65 -11.46 37.62
N VAL A 10 -27.84 -12.77 37.42
CA VAL A 10 -27.01 -13.56 36.50
C VAL A 10 -27.12 -13.07 35.06
N LEU A 11 -28.35 -12.77 34.59
CA LEU A 11 -28.56 -12.23 33.24
C LEU A 11 -27.92 -10.84 33.05
N ILE A 12 -27.98 -9.97 34.07
CA ILE A 12 -27.31 -8.66 34.02
C ILE A 12 -25.79 -8.83 33.96
N ILE A 13 -25.22 -9.73 34.76
CA ILE A 13 -23.77 -10.00 34.74
C ILE A 13 -23.35 -10.53 33.35
N LEU A 14 -24.11 -11.47 32.78
CA LEU A 14 -23.84 -12.00 31.44
C LEU A 14 -23.93 -10.89 30.37
N LEU A 15 -24.95 -10.03 30.44
CA LEU A 15 -25.09 -8.90 29.52
C LEU A 15 -23.90 -7.93 29.63
N VAL A 16 -23.48 -7.59 30.85
CA VAL A 16 -22.33 -6.70 31.09
C VAL A 16 -21.05 -7.34 30.55
N LEU A 17 -20.84 -8.64 30.74
CA LEU A 17 -19.68 -9.35 30.21
C LEU A 17 -19.67 -9.37 28.68
N VAL A 18 -20.83 -9.58 28.04
CA VAL A 18 -20.96 -9.53 26.58
C VAL A 18 -20.68 -8.13 26.05
N LEU A 19 -21.23 -7.09 26.68
CA LEU A 19 -21.00 -5.70 26.28
C LEU A 19 -19.53 -5.29 26.49
N ALA A 20 -18.92 -5.65 27.62
CA ALA A 20 -17.51 -5.39 27.89
C ALA A 20 -16.60 -6.14 26.91
N GLY A 21 -16.90 -7.41 26.62
CA GLY A 21 -16.20 -8.20 25.62
C GLY A 21 -16.33 -7.61 24.21
N GLY A 22 -17.52 -7.17 23.83
CA GLY A 22 -17.78 -6.49 22.55
C GLY A 22 -17.03 -5.16 22.44
N ALA A 23 -17.08 -4.33 23.48
CA ALA A 23 -16.35 -3.06 23.53
C ALA A 23 -14.84 -3.28 23.47
N LEU A 24 -14.30 -4.26 24.19
CA LEU A 24 -12.89 -4.62 24.15
C LEU A 24 -12.48 -5.13 22.77
N PHE A 25 -13.30 -5.96 22.14
CA PHE A 25 -13.07 -6.44 20.76
C PHE A 25 -13.03 -5.28 19.77
N LEU A 26 -14.01 -4.38 19.82
CA LEU A 26 -14.06 -3.19 18.96
C LEU A 26 -12.87 -2.27 19.20
N TYR A 27 -12.45 -2.09 20.45
CA TYR A 27 -11.28 -1.30 20.81
C TYR A 27 -9.99 -1.90 20.25
N ILE A 28 -9.78 -3.21 20.41
CA ILE A 28 -8.61 -3.92 19.87
C ILE A 28 -8.63 -3.87 18.34
N TYR A 29 -9.79 -4.07 17.72
CA TYR A 29 -9.96 -3.98 16.27
C TYR A 29 -9.60 -2.58 15.76
N TRP A 30 -10.19 -1.55 16.35
CA TRP A 30 -9.93 -0.15 16.01
C TRP A 30 -8.46 0.23 16.21
N TRP A 31 -7.87 -0.12 17.37
CA TRP A 31 -6.45 0.10 17.64
C TRP A 31 -5.61 -0.56 16.53
N ARG A 32 -5.83 -1.85 16.27
CA ARG A 32 -5.04 -2.61 15.31
C ARG A 32 -5.14 -2.03 13.90
N MET A 33 -6.30 -1.49 13.52
CA MET A 33 -6.54 -0.85 12.23
C MET A 33 -5.91 0.54 12.11
N GLN A 34 -5.77 1.28 13.21
CA GLN A 34 -5.17 2.62 13.20
C GLN A 34 -3.65 2.65 13.37
N ARG A 35 -3.04 1.59 13.91
CA ARG A 35 -1.56 1.49 14.04
C ARG A 35 -0.75 1.73 12.76
N PRO A 36 -1.18 1.28 11.56
CA PRO A 36 -0.50 1.54 10.30
C PRO A 36 -0.88 2.87 9.65
N ALA A 37 -1.75 3.69 10.25
CA ALA A 37 -2.10 4.98 9.65
C ALA A 37 -0.85 5.88 9.61
N PRO A 38 -0.44 6.36 8.43
CA PRO A 38 0.73 7.23 8.31
C PRO A 38 0.49 8.56 9.01
N LYS A 39 1.56 9.16 9.52
CA LYS A 39 1.50 10.54 10.03
C LYS A 39 1.42 11.49 8.83
N LEU A 40 0.29 12.19 8.71
CA LEU A 40 0.01 13.09 7.59
C LEU A 40 0.41 14.55 7.89
N ASP A 41 0.45 14.93 9.16
CA ASP A 41 0.67 16.31 9.58
C ASP A 41 2.00 16.50 10.32
N GLY A 42 2.50 17.73 10.27
CA GLY A 42 3.70 18.16 10.97
C GLY A 42 4.98 17.95 10.16
N LYS A 43 6.11 18.14 10.83
CA LYS A 43 7.43 18.02 10.20
C LYS A 43 7.96 16.59 10.30
N MET A 44 8.51 16.10 9.20
CA MET A 44 9.19 14.82 9.13
C MET A 44 10.50 14.96 8.37
N SER A 45 11.50 14.16 8.76
CA SER A 45 12.77 14.08 8.06
C SER A 45 12.69 12.96 7.03
N MET A 46 13.01 13.28 5.78
CA MET A 46 13.15 12.31 4.70
C MET A 46 14.60 12.35 4.19
N PRO A 47 15.38 11.28 4.37
CA PRO A 47 16.71 11.20 3.80
C PRO A 47 16.66 11.36 2.28
N GLY A 48 17.61 12.11 1.72
CA GLY A 48 17.76 12.31 0.28
C GLY A 48 17.00 13.48 -0.32
N LEU A 49 16.26 14.28 0.47
CA LEU A 49 15.79 15.59 0.01
C LEU A 49 16.91 16.62 0.05
N ASP A 50 17.04 17.41 -1.02
CA ASP A 50 18.02 18.48 -1.13
C ASP A 50 17.48 19.79 -0.54
N ARG A 51 16.18 20.05 -0.74
CA ARG A 51 15.43 21.20 -0.20
C ARG A 51 14.16 20.74 0.55
N PRO A 52 13.61 21.59 1.44
CA PRO A 52 12.31 21.31 2.06
C PRO A 52 11.21 21.14 1.01
N VAL A 53 10.30 20.19 1.26
CA VAL A 53 9.08 19.98 0.48
C VAL A 53 7.88 20.19 1.38
N GLU A 54 6.87 20.88 0.89
CA GLU A 54 5.59 21.07 1.57
C GLU A 54 4.52 20.19 0.93
N VAL A 55 3.78 19.45 1.75
CA VAL A 55 2.64 18.63 1.31
C VAL A 55 1.39 19.12 2.03
N VAL A 56 0.47 19.72 1.29
CA VAL A 56 -0.80 20.21 1.81
C VAL A 56 -1.92 19.28 1.35
N ARG A 57 -2.69 18.73 2.28
CA ARG A 57 -3.87 17.92 1.93
C ARG A 57 -5.13 18.75 2.02
N ASP A 58 -5.97 18.68 0.99
CA ASP A 58 -7.25 19.37 0.98
C ASP A 58 -8.29 18.68 1.89
N LYS A 59 -9.52 19.22 1.92
CA LYS A 59 -10.63 18.66 2.71
C LYS A 59 -11.04 17.23 2.31
N HIS A 60 -10.60 16.76 1.15
CA HIS A 60 -10.84 15.41 0.62
C HIS A 60 -9.62 14.50 0.80
N GLY A 61 -8.53 15.00 1.41
CA GLY A 61 -7.28 14.28 1.59
C GLY A 61 -6.40 14.23 0.33
N VAL A 62 -6.69 15.02 -0.70
CA VAL A 62 -5.88 15.08 -1.92
C VAL A 62 -4.58 15.85 -1.62
N PRO A 63 -3.40 15.24 -1.83
CA PRO A 63 -2.12 15.90 -1.56
C PRO A 63 -1.73 16.85 -2.70
N HIS A 64 -1.36 18.08 -2.32
CA HIS A 64 -0.71 19.07 -3.16
C HIS A 64 0.75 19.17 -2.70
N ILE A 65 1.70 18.85 -3.58
CA ILE A 65 3.13 18.77 -3.26
C ILE A 65 3.84 19.98 -3.88
N PHE A 66 4.55 20.74 -3.05
CA PHE A 66 5.32 21.92 -3.45
C PHE A 66 6.80 21.70 -3.13
N ALA A 67 7.65 21.73 -4.15
CA ALA A 67 9.10 21.52 -4.04
C ALA A 67 9.86 22.55 -4.90
N GLU A 68 11.10 22.85 -4.51
CA GLU A 68 11.98 23.77 -5.26
C GLU A 68 12.71 23.09 -6.43
N THR A 69 12.82 21.76 -6.41
CA THR A 69 13.50 20.97 -7.44
C THR A 69 12.63 19.81 -7.91
N GLU A 70 12.80 19.39 -9.16
CA GLU A 70 12.10 18.21 -9.70
C GLU A 70 12.48 16.94 -8.95
N ALA A 71 13.77 16.77 -8.59
CA ALA A 71 14.23 15.62 -7.84
C ALA A 71 13.50 15.48 -6.50
N ASP A 72 13.37 16.57 -5.76
CA ASP A 72 12.64 16.60 -4.49
C ASP A 72 11.13 16.40 -4.70
N LEU A 73 10.56 16.91 -5.80
CA LEU A 73 9.17 16.69 -6.16
C LEU A 73 8.87 15.20 -6.37
N TYR A 74 9.68 14.50 -7.19
CA TYR A 74 9.48 13.07 -7.46
C TYR A 74 9.73 12.20 -6.24
N ARG A 75 10.75 12.53 -5.45
CA ARG A 75 11.00 11.91 -4.14
C ARG A 75 9.79 12.04 -3.21
N ALA A 76 9.24 13.24 -3.07
CA ALA A 76 8.06 13.46 -2.26
C ALA A 76 6.81 12.77 -2.83
N LEU A 77 6.65 12.73 -4.16
CA LEU A 77 5.56 12.03 -4.81
C LEU A 77 5.58 10.52 -4.49
N GLY A 78 6.74 9.87 -4.61
CA GLY A 78 6.90 8.46 -4.24
C GLY A 78 6.61 8.22 -2.77
N PHE A 79 7.07 9.12 -1.91
CA PHE A 79 6.80 9.05 -0.47
C PHE A 79 5.29 9.16 -0.16
N VAL A 80 4.60 10.13 -0.73
CA VAL A 80 3.16 10.38 -0.53
C VAL A 80 2.31 9.25 -1.11
N HIS A 81 2.64 8.73 -2.30
CA HIS A 81 1.99 7.54 -2.84
C HIS A 81 2.14 6.34 -1.91
N ALA A 82 3.33 6.12 -1.36
CA ALA A 82 3.56 5.06 -0.40
C ALA A 82 2.78 5.29 0.90
N GLN A 83 2.65 6.53 1.39
CA GLN A 83 1.79 6.82 2.54
C GLN A 83 0.34 6.40 2.29
N ASP A 84 -0.23 6.79 1.16
CA ASP A 84 -1.67 6.69 0.95
C ASP A 84 -2.09 5.35 0.30
N ARG A 85 -1.20 4.72 -0.48
CA ARG A 85 -1.54 3.63 -1.42
C ARG A 85 -0.57 2.45 -1.43
N PHE A 86 0.26 2.28 -0.40
CA PHE A 86 1.30 1.24 -0.41
C PHE A 86 0.79 -0.16 -0.81
N TRP A 87 -0.36 -0.58 -0.25
CA TRP A 87 -0.94 -1.89 -0.59
C TRP A 87 -1.36 -2.01 -2.06
N GLN A 88 -1.90 -0.94 -2.63
CA GLN A 88 -2.24 -0.91 -4.05
C GLN A 88 -0.99 -1.02 -4.92
N MET A 89 0.08 -0.33 -4.55
CA MET A 89 1.38 -0.42 -5.22
C MET A 89 1.95 -1.83 -5.15
N GLU A 90 1.93 -2.45 -3.96
CA GLU A 90 2.42 -3.81 -3.75
C GLU A 90 1.66 -4.84 -4.58
N GLN A 91 0.32 -4.73 -4.62
CA GLN A 91 -0.50 -5.61 -5.46
C GLN A 91 -0.18 -5.42 -6.93
N ALA A 92 -0.05 -4.18 -7.42
CA ALA A 92 0.31 -3.92 -8.82
C ALA A 92 1.67 -4.52 -9.19
N ARG A 93 2.69 -4.36 -8.32
CA ARG A 93 4.01 -4.98 -8.48
C ARG A 93 3.91 -6.50 -8.57
N ARG A 94 3.18 -7.13 -7.66
CA ARG A 94 3.03 -8.60 -7.63
C ARG A 94 2.22 -9.14 -8.79
N THR A 95 1.19 -8.42 -9.25
CA THR A 95 0.45 -8.76 -10.47
C THR A 95 1.38 -8.73 -11.67
N ALA A 96 2.18 -7.68 -11.83
CA ALA A 96 3.13 -7.58 -12.95
C ALA A 96 4.12 -8.76 -12.96
N GLN A 97 4.63 -9.16 -11.79
CA GLN A 97 5.56 -10.27 -11.61
C GLN A 97 4.89 -11.66 -11.65
N GLY A 98 3.56 -11.73 -11.59
CA GLY A 98 2.80 -12.97 -11.37
C GLY A 98 3.20 -13.65 -10.05
N ARG A 99 3.15 -12.91 -8.93
CA ARG A 99 3.51 -13.35 -7.58
C ARG A 99 2.40 -13.10 -6.54
N LEU A 100 1.14 -13.02 -6.98
CA LEU A 100 -0.02 -12.84 -6.09
C LEU A 100 -0.27 -14.09 -5.23
N ALA A 101 0.03 -15.29 -5.74
CA ALA A 101 -0.13 -16.54 -5.00
C ALA A 101 0.76 -16.65 -3.76
N GLU A 102 1.83 -15.86 -3.66
CA GLU A 102 2.63 -15.74 -2.43
C GLU A 102 1.83 -15.14 -1.27
N ILE A 103 0.77 -14.37 -1.57
CA ILE A 103 -0.09 -13.73 -0.58
C ILE A 103 -1.42 -14.49 -0.48
N PHE A 104 -2.05 -14.80 -1.61
CA PHE A 104 -3.42 -15.33 -1.66
C PHE A 104 -3.49 -16.85 -1.87
N GLY A 105 -2.33 -17.52 -1.95
CA GLY A 105 -2.24 -18.96 -2.10
C GLY A 105 -2.77 -19.47 -3.44
N ALA A 106 -3.28 -20.71 -3.44
CA ALA A 106 -3.70 -21.42 -4.64
C ALA A 106 -4.75 -20.67 -5.48
N ALA A 107 -5.59 -19.86 -4.84
CA ALA A 107 -6.64 -19.08 -5.51
C ALA A 107 -6.10 -18.05 -6.52
N ALA A 108 -4.84 -17.63 -6.40
CA ALA A 108 -4.21 -16.67 -7.30
C ALA A 108 -3.25 -17.30 -8.32
N LEU A 109 -3.08 -18.63 -8.32
CA LEU A 109 -2.12 -19.30 -9.22
C LEU A 109 -2.45 -19.10 -10.70
N ASP A 110 -3.72 -19.16 -11.08
CA ASP A 110 -4.11 -18.99 -12.47
C ASP A 110 -3.91 -17.55 -12.94
N ALA A 111 -4.15 -16.57 -12.06
CA ALA A 111 -3.83 -15.17 -12.33
C ALA A 111 -2.31 -14.96 -12.51
N ASP A 112 -1.48 -15.56 -11.66
CA ASP A 112 -0.02 -15.49 -11.77
C ASP A 112 0.51 -16.10 -13.07
N ARG A 113 -0.01 -17.28 -13.43
CA ARG A 113 0.31 -17.93 -14.70
C ARG A 113 -0.08 -17.05 -15.87
N PHE A 114 -1.29 -16.49 -15.85
CA PHE A 114 -1.78 -15.61 -16.89
C PHE A 114 -0.89 -14.37 -17.06
N CYS A 115 -0.55 -13.67 -15.97
CA CYS A 115 0.29 -12.47 -16.02
C CYS A 115 1.69 -12.78 -16.59
N ARG A 116 2.24 -13.96 -16.30
CA ARG A 116 3.53 -14.43 -16.86
C ARG A 116 3.43 -14.85 -18.33
N ILE A 117 2.29 -15.40 -18.76
CA ILE A 117 2.03 -15.72 -20.17
C ILE A 117 1.95 -14.42 -20.99
N VAL A 118 1.10 -13.48 -20.56
CA VAL A 118 1.00 -12.13 -21.16
C VAL A 118 2.37 -11.44 -21.16
N GLY A 119 3.17 -11.67 -20.12
CA GLY A 119 4.55 -11.21 -20.07
C GLY A 119 4.71 -9.78 -19.60
N LEU A 120 3.84 -9.32 -18.68
CA LEU A 120 3.88 -7.96 -18.14
C LEU A 120 5.27 -7.60 -17.57
N TRP A 121 5.87 -8.52 -16.80
CA TRP A 121 7.21 -8.32 -16.26
C TRP A 121 8.30 -8.25 -17.34
N ARG A 122 8.25 -9.15 -18.33
CA ARG A 122 9.21 -9.13 -19.46
C ARG A 122 9.13 -7.82 -20.24
N ALA A 123 7.93 -7.28 -20.41
CA ALA A 123 7.75 -5.98 -21.03
C ALA A 123 8.30 -4.83 -20.17
N ALA A 124 8.17 -4.91 -18.85
CA ALA A 124 8.80 -3.93 -17.94
C ALA A 124 10.33 -4.02 -17.95
N GLU A 125 10.91 -5.23 -18.06
CA GLU A 125 12.36 -5.44 -18.20
C GLU A 125 12.90 -4.84 -19.51
N ALA A 126 12.16 -5.03 -20.61
CA ALA A 126 12.51 -4.42 -21.90
C ALA A 126 12.47 -2.89 -21.85
N ASP A 127 11.41 -2.31 -21.25
CA ASP A 127 11.30 -0.87 -21.05
C ASP A 127 12.42 -0.33 -20.16
N ASP A 128 12.75 -0.99 -19.05
CA ASP A 128 13.84 -0.57 -18.15
C ASP A 128 15.17 -0.48 -18.91
N GLY A 129 15.47 -1.49 -19.74
CA GLY A 129 16.67 -1.48 -20.58
C GLY A 129 16.68 -0.41 -21.69
N ALA A 130 15.53 0.21 -21.98
CA ALA A 130 15.36 1.21 -23.05
C ALA A 130 15.10 2.63 -22.54
N LEU A 131 15.05 2.85 -21.22
CA LEU A 131 14.88 4.18 -20.64
C LEU A 131 16.03 5.11 -21.02
N ASP A 132 15.69 6.33 -21.42
CA ASP A 132 16.64 7.43 -21.49
C ASP A 132 17.07 7.89 -20.08
N ASP A 133 18.18 8.63 -20.02
CA ASP A 133 18.79 9.07 -18.75
C ASP A 133 17.86 9.97 -17.92
N GLU A 134 17.06 10.82 -18.57
CA GLU A 134 16.16 11.76 -17.89
C GLU A 134 15.00 10.99 -17.23
N THR A 135 14.35 10.10 -17.98
CA THR A 135 13.27 9.25 -17.46
C THR A 135 13.79 8.32 -16.35
N ARG A 136 14.99 7.75 -16.52
CA ARG A 136 15.63 6.92 -15.50
C ARG A 136 15.84 7.71 -14.21
N ALA A 137 16.42 8.91 -14.28
CA ALA A 137 16.65 9.75 -13.10
C ALA A 137 15.35 10.07 -12.37
N MET A 138 14.29 10.43 -13.10
CA MET A 138 12.96 10.67 -12.53
C MET A 138 12.42 9.45 -11.75
N LEU A 139 12.49 8.26 -12.34
CA LEU A 139 12.02 7.02 -11.71
C LEU A 139 12.87 6.62 -10.51
N GLU A 140 14.18 6.91 -10.53
CA GLU A 140 15.07 6.69 -9.40
C GLU A 140 14.73 7.62 -8.23
N TRP A 141 14.47 8.90 -8.48
CA TRP A 141 14.01 9.85 -7.46
C TRP A 141 12.68 9.42 -6.85
N TYR A 142 11.71 9.02 -7.69
CA TYR A 142 10.44 8.47 -7.21
C TYR A 142 10.65 7.22 -6.33
N THR A 143 11.49 6.30 -6.79
CA THR A 143 11.81 5.06 -6.08
C THR A 143 12.48 5.34 -4.73
N ALA A 144 13.38 6.32 -4.66
CA ALA A 144 14.00 6.76 -3.41
C ALA A 144 12.94 7.27 -2.41
N GLY A 145 11.92 7.97 -2.90
CA GLY A 145 10.75 8.38 -2.12
C GLY A 145 9.98 7.23 -1.48
N VAL A 146 9.61 6.23 -2.29
CA VAL A 146 8.91 5.03 -1.82
C VAL A 146 9.74 4.31 -0.76
N ASN A 147 11.03 4.12 -1.02
CA ASN A 147 11.93 3.43 -0.10
C ASN A 147 12.17 4.22 1.20
N ALA A 148 12.19 5.55 1.15
CA ALA A 148 12.28 6.38 2.35
C ALA A 148 11.04 6.20 3.24
N TYR A 149 9.84 6.10 2.67
CA TYR A 149 8.64 5.77 3.43
C TYR A 149 8.74 4.39 4.07
N MET A 150 9.19 3.39 3.29
CA MET A 150 9.35 2.02 3.78
C MET A 150 10.33 1.93 4.95
N ALA A 151 11.47 2.63 4.85
CA ALA A 151 12.49 2.67 5.90
C ALA A 151 11.99 3.36 7.17
N ALA A 152 11.15 4.39 7.04
CA ALA A 152 10.57 5.10 8.18
C ALA A 152 9.46 4.31 8.91
N HIS A 153 8.86 3.30 8.25
CA HIS A 153 7.70 2.56 8.76
C HIS A 153 7.90 1.03 8.75
N PRO A 154 8.97 0.50 9.37
CA PRO A 154 9.25 -0.93 9.36
C PRO A 154 8.10 -1.71 10.00
N GLY A 155 7.53 -2.65 9.24
CA GLY A 155 6.42 -3.49 9.69
C GLY A 155 5.11 -2.73 9.96
N ARG A 156 4.93 -1.54 9.37
CA ARG A 156 3.70 -0.74 9.47
C ARG A 156 3.33 -0.03 8.16
N LEU A 157 3.64 -0.67 7.03
CA LEU A 157 3.52 -0.05 5.70
C LEU A 157 2.07 0.14 5.26
N SER A 158 1.20 -0.83 5.60
CA SER A 158 -0.25 -0.75 5.41
C SER A 158 -0.98 -1.68 6.38
N ALA A 159 -2.30 -1.54 6.50
CA ALA A 159 -3.11 -2.44 7.33
C ALA A 159 -3.02 -3.90 6.85
N GLU A 160 -3.02 -4.09 5.54
CA GLU A 160 -2.95 -5.39 4.87
C GLU A 160 -1.59 -6.06 5.07
N HIS A 161 -0.48 -5.30 5.02
CA HIS A 161 0.84 -5.83 5.37
C HIS A 161 0.89 -6.34 6.80
N ASN A 162 0.27 -5.61 7.75
CA ASN A 162 0.22 -6.02 9.15
C ASN A 162 -0.69 -7.23 9.39
N LEU A 163 -1.75 -7.37 8.59
CA LEU A 163 -2.70 -8.47 8.70
C LEU A 163 -2.14 -9.75 8.06
N LEU A 164 -1.66 -9.64 6.83
CA LEU A 164 -1.21 -10.75 6.00
C LEU A 164 0.26 -11.12 6.24
N ARG A 165 1.01 -10.30 7.01
CA ARG A 165 2.43 -10.49 7.32
C ARG A 165 3.30 -10.65 6.07
N VAL A 166 2.95 -9.90 5.03
CA VAL A 166 3.68 -9.90 3.75
C VAL A 166 5.02 -9.17 3.96
N PRO A 167 6.16 -9.81 3.64
CA PRO A 167 7.44 -9.11 3.65
C PRO A 167 7.47 -8.09 2.50
N ALA A 168 7.88 -6.86 2.81
CA ALA A 168 8.04 -5.83 1.80
C ALA A 168 9.48 -5.83 1.26
N GLU A 169 9.61 -6.08 -0.03
CA GLU A 169 10.88 -5.96 -0.76
C GLU A 169 11.12 -4.49 -1.15
N PRO A 170 12.37 -3.98 -1.12
CA PRO A 170 12.68 -2.64 -1.58
C PRO A 170 12.07 -2.35 -2.96
N TRP A 171 11.51 -1.16 -3.11
CA TRP A 171 10.98 -0.71 -4.39
C TRP A 171 12.12 -0.42 -5.36
N ARG A 172 11.97 -0.82 -6.62
CA ARG A 172 12.92 -0.58 -7.71
C ARG A 172 12.24 0.16 -8.86
N VAL A 173 13.03 0.78 -9.73
CA VAL A 173 12.55 1.45 -10.96
C VAL A 173 11.63 0.54 -11.77
N ILE A 174 12.06 -0.69 -12.01
CA ILE A 174 11.28 -1.69 -12.75
C ILE A 174 9.93 -2.05 -12.10
N ASP A 175 9.79 -1.91 -10.78
CA ASP A 175 8.52 -2.17 -10.11
C ASP A 175 7.47 -1.10 -10.48
N THR A 176 7.91 0.15 -10.68
CA THR A 176 7.07 1.25 -11.20
C THR A 176 6.64 0.97 -12.64
N LEU A 177 7.56 0.51 -13.49
CA LEU A 177 7.26 0.13 -14.87
C LEU A 177 6.28 -1.05 -14.92
N GLY A 178 6.48 -2.06 -14.08
CA GLY A 178 5.56 -3.20 -13.94
C GLY A 178 4.14 -2.77 -13.55
N ALA A 179 4.02 -1.86 -12.57
CA ALA A 179 2.73 -1.29 -12.19
C ALA A 179 2.07 -0.53 -13.35
N ALA A 180 2.85 0.21 -14.15
CA ALA A 180 2.35 0.87 -15.35
C ALA A 180 1.85 -0.14 -16.39
N LYS A 181 2.55 -1.27 -16.61
CA LYS A 181 2.08 -2.33 -17.53
C LYS A 181 0.74 -2.94 -17.10
N VAL A 182 0.54 -3.15 -15.79
CA VAL A 182 -0.75 -3.62 -15.23
C VAL A 182 -1.86 -2.62 -15.54
N LEU A 183 -1.59 -1.32 -15.34
CA LEU A 183 -2.55 -0.27 -15.66
C LEU A 183 -2.86 -0.21 -17.17
N SER A 184 -1.85 -0.25 -18.04
CA SER A 184 -2.05 -0.25 -19.50
C SER A 184 -2.88 -1.45 -19.96
N TRP A 185 -2.60 -2.63 -19.40
CA TRP A 185 -3.39 -3.84 -19.69
C TRP A 185 -4.85 -3.68 -19.28
N SER A 186 -5.13 -3.10 -18.11
CA SER A 186 -6.50 -2.88 -17.62
C SER A 186 -7.34 -1.96 -18.53
N GLN A 187 -6.68 -1.15 -19.36
CA GLN A 187 -7.31 -0.25 -20.33
C GLN A 187 -7.43 -0.88 -21.73
N SER A 188 -6.86 -2.07 -21.95
CA SER A 188 -6.87 -2.76 -23.24
C SER A 188 -8.14 -3.60 -23.44
N GLY A 189 -9.31 -3.12 -23.04
CA GLY A 189 -10.55 -3.92 -22.94
C GLY A 189 -11.05 -4.58 -24.23
N ASN A 190 -10.51 -4.22 -25.41
CA ASN A 190 -10.83 -4.87 -26.67
C ASN A 190 -10.44 -6.36 -26.70
N TRP A 191 -9.43 -6.77 -25.91
CA TRP A 191 -9.02 -8.17 -25.86
C TRP A 191 -10.13 -9.13 -25.42
N GLN A 192 -11.08 -8.69 -24.58
CA GLN A 192 -12.21 -9.52 -24.12
C GLN A 192 -13.33 -9.64 -25.16
N ALA A 193 -13.38 -8.71 -26.11
CA ALA A 193 -14.42 -8.64 -27.13
C ALA A 193 -13.97 -9.25 -28.47
N GLU A 194 -12.66 -9.30 -28.74
CA GLU A 194 -12.10 -9.64 -30.05
C GLU A 194 -11.30 -10.96 -30.10
N LEU A 195 -11.00 -11.58 -28.96
CA LEU A 195 -10.30 -12.86 -28.83
C LEU A 195 -11.15 -13.89 -28.06
#